data_AF-C5NNE4-F1
#
_entry.id   AF-C5NNE4-F1
#
_cell.length_a   1.000
_cell.length_b   1.000
_cell.length_c   1.000
_cell.angle_alpha   90.00
_cell.angle_beta   90.00
_cell.angle_gamma   90.00
#
_symmetry.space_group_name_H-M   'P 1'
#
loop_
_entity.id
_entity.type
_entity.pdbx_description
1 polymer ?
#
loop_
_entity_poly.entity_id
_entity_poly.type
_entity_poly.pdbx_seq_one_letter_code
_entity_poly.pdbx_strand_id
1 'polypeptide(L)'
;MNGDQFRGKNESEIAIWNECARLLANAIIYFNSAILSHLLGHFEARGDEEKAGITRAVSPVAWQNINLSGTYNFTNTGKLPNIGEITRPIVDD
;
A
#
# COMPACT_ATOMS: atom_id res chain seq x y z
N MET A 1 -16.30 20.69 -16.07
CA MET A 1 -17.26 19.79 -15.40
C MET A 1 -17.48 18.61 -16.34
N ASN A 2 -16.63 17.58 -16.27
CA ASN A 2 -16.82 16.37 -17.07
C ASN A 2 -17.47 15.33 -16.17
N GLY A 3 -18.71 15.02 -16.54
CA GLY A 3 -19.66 14.25 -15.74
C GLY A 3 -19.14 12.88 -15.36
N ASP A 4 -19.31 12.63 -14.07
CA ASP A 4 -19.42 11.35 -13.39
C ASP A 4 -20.08 10.28 -14.29
N GLN A 5 -19.27 9.52 -15.02
CA GLN A 5 -19.75 8.33 -15.72
C GLN A 5 -19.94 7.24 -14.68
N PHE A 6 -21.22 6.93 -14.40
CA PHE A 6 -21.64 5.78 -13.60
C PHE A 6 -20.77 4.55 -13.96
N ARG A 7 -19.98 4.08 -12.99
CA ARG A 7 -19.06 2.93 -13.14
C ARG A 7 -19.81 1.60 -13.09
N GLY A 8 -20.79 1.43 -13.98
CA GLY A 8 -21.55 0.20 -14.16
C GLY A 8 -22.87 0.44 -14.90
N LYS A 9 -23.22 -0.48 -15.80
CA LYS A 9 -24.49 -0.48 -16.55
C LYS A 9 -25.65 -1.03 -15.71
N ASN A 10 -25.38 -1.68 -14.57
CA ASN A 10 -26.35 -2.26 -13.65
C ASN A 10 -25.76 -2.38 -12.21
N GLU A 11 -26.63 -2.63 -11.23
CA GLU A 11 -26.27 -2.70 -9.80
C GLU A 11 -25.17 -3.74 -9.49
N SER A 12 -25.18 -4.87 -10.19
CA SER A 12 -24.20 -5.94 -10.00
C SER A 12 -22.78 -5.48 -10.37
N GLU A 13 -22.62 -4.76 -11.48
CA GLU A 13 -21.32 -4.19 -11.88
C GLU A 13 -20.81 -3.17 -10.87
N ILE A 14 -21.69 -2.31 -10.34
CA ILE A 14 -21.35 -1.34 -9.29
C ILE A 14 -20.90 -2.07 -8.02
N ALA A 15 -21.58 -3.13 -7.62
CA ALA A 15 -21.21 -3.93 -6.46
C ALA A 15 -19.83 -4.57 -6.63
N ILE A 16 -19.56 -5.20 -7.77
CA ILE A 16 -18.23 -5.76 -8.10
C ILE A 16 -17.17 -4.66 -8.05
N TRP A 17 -17.46 -3.49 -8.61
CA TRP A 17 -16.52 -2.38 -8.63
C TRP A 17 -16.17 -1.90 -7.21
N ASN A 18 -17.17 -1.77 -6.34
CA ASN A 18 -16.96 -1.41 -4.93
C ASN A 18 -16.15 -2.46 -4.17
N GLU A 19 -16.41 -3.74 -4.42
CA GLU A 19 -15.66 -4.84 -3.82
C GLU A 19 -14.19 -4.87 -4.27
N CYS A 20 -13.94 -4.64 -5.57
CA CYS A 20 -12.59 -4.49 -6.10
C CYS A 20 -11.86 -3.29 -5.49
N ALA A 21 -12.55 -2.14 -5.36
CA ALA A 21 -11.99 -0.95 -4.74
C ALA A 21 -11.64 -1.20 -3.26
N ARG A 22 -12.52 -1.90 -2.53
CA ARG A 22 -12.28 -2.29 -1.13
C ARG A 22 -11.11 -3.26 -1.00
N LEU A 23 -11.02 -4.25 -1.88
CA LEU A 23 -9.91 -5.18 -1.92
C LEU A 23 -8.58 -4.44 -2.13
N LEU A 24 -8.54 -3.52 -3.09
CA LEU A 24 -7.34 -2.74 -3.40
C LEU A 24 -6.94 -1.82 -2.24
N ALA A 25 -7.91 -1.14 -1.62
CA ALA A 25 -7.66 -0.31 -0.45
C ALA A 25 -7.07 -1.13 0.71
N ASN A 26 -7.65 -2.30 1.00
CA ASN A 26 -7.15 -3.19 2.03
C ASN A 26 -5.74 -3.72 1.72
N ALA A 27 -5.45 -4.03 0.46
CA ALA A 27 -4.11 -4.46 0.04
C ALA A 27 -3.06 -3.35 0.25
N ILE A 28 -3.39 -2.10 -0.10
CA ILE A 28 -2.51 -0.94 0.12
C ILE A 28 -2.26 -0.73 1.61
N ILE A 29 -3.32 -0.70 2.42
CA ILE A 29 -3.21 -0.50 3.88
C ILE A 29 -2.37 -1.62 4.51
N TYR A 30 -2.62 -2.87 4.12
CA TYR A 30 -1.84 -4.01 4.58
C TYR A 30 -0.36 -3.85 4.26
N PHE A 31 -0.04 -3.50 3.01
CA PHE A 31 1.35 -3.40 2.56
C PHE A 31 2.10 -2.25 3.23
N ASN A 32 1.47 -1.08 3.32
CA ASN A 32 2.00 0.05 4.06
C ASN A 32 2.24 -0.30 5.53
N SER A 33 1.27 -0.97 6.17
CA SER A 33 1.39 -1.40 7.57
C SER A 33 2.53 -2.41 7.76
N ALA A 34 2.71 -3.35 6.83
CA ALA A 34 3.77 -4.35 6.89
C ALA A 34 5.16 -3.72 6.77
N ILE A 35 5.34 -2.78 5.82
CA ILE A 35 6.59 -2.01 5.66
C ILE A 35 6.88 -1.20 6.91
N LEU A 36 5.91 -0.42 7.39
CA LEU A 36 6.08 0.44 8.57
C LEU A 36 6.37 -0.38 9.83
N SER A 37 5.70 -1.52 10.01
CA SER A 37 5.94 -2.42 11.15
C SER A 37 7.37 -2.99 11.11
N HIS A 38 7.84 -3.39 9.92
CA HIS A 38 9.19 -3.90 9.76
C HIS A 38 10.25 -2.83 10.05
N LEU A 39 10.07 -1.62 9.50
CA LEU A 39 10.97 -0.48 9.74
C LEU A 39 11.00 -0.08 11.21
N LEU A 40 9.82 0.02 11.84
CA LEU A 40 9.72 0.40 13.25
C LEU A 40 10.46 -0.60 14.14
N GLY A 41 10.22 -1.90 13.95
CA GLY A 41 10.91 -2.94 14.71
C GLY A 41 12.43 -2.92 14.51
N HIS A 42 12.91 -2.62 13.30
CA HIS A 42 14.34 -2.48 13.03
C HIS A 42 14.96 -1.27 13.74
N PHE A 43 14.32 -0.10 13.70
CA PHE A 43 14.84 1.10 14.34
C PHE A 43 14.79 1.04 15.86
N GLU A 44 13.72 0.48 16.43
CA GLU A 44 13.63 0.23 17.88
C GLU A 44 14.71 -0.74 18.36
N ALA A 45 14.98 -1.82 17.61
CA ALA A 45 16.05 -2.77 17.94
C ALA A 45 17.46 -2.16 17.89
N ARG A 46 17.67 -1.11 17.08
CA ARG A 46 18.94 -0.37 16.96
C ARG A 46 19.03 0.85 17.90
N GLY A 47 17.94 1.19 18.60
CA GLY A 47 17.86 2.40 19.42
C GLY A 47 17.84 3.70 18.62
N ASP A 48 17.44 3.66 17.35
CA ASP A 48 17.33 4.83 16.48
C ASP A 48 15.96 5.51 16.69
N GLU A 49 15.85 6.29 17.77
CA GLU A 49 14.61 6.96 18.17
C GLU A 49 14.13 8.00 17.16
N GLU A 50 15.03 8.60 16.37
CA GLU A 50 14.65 9.57 15.34
C GLU A 50 13.89 8.86 14.20
N LYS A 51 14.49 7.83 13.60
CA LYS A 51 13.84 7.07 12.52
C LYS A 51 12.60 6.32 13.03
N ALA A 52 12.61 5.81 14.27
CA ALA A 52 11.43 5.20 14.89
C ALA A 52 10.29 6.21 15.10
N GLY A 53 10.62 7.44 15.51
CA GLY A 53 9.65 8.53 15.67
C GLY A 53 9.00 8.93 14.35
N ILE A 54 9.80 9.06 13.29
CA ILE A 54 9.29 9.31 11.93
C ILE A 54 8.36 8.17 11.50
N THR A 55 8.78 6.92 11.68
CA THR A 55 8.00 5.74 11.27
C THR A 55 6.64 5.68 11.97
N ARG A 56 6.57 6.03 13.27
CA ARG A 56 5.31 6.14 14.02
C ARG A 56 4.38 7.24 13.52
N ALA A 57 4.93 8.31 12.95
CA ALA A 57 4.14 9.42 12.43
C ALA A 57 3.53 9.13 11.04
N VAL A 58 4.06 8.16 10.30
CA VAL A 58 3.54 7.80 8.98
C VAL A 58 2.25 6.99 9.12
N SER A 59 1.20 7.44 8.43
CA SER A 59 -0.07 6.71 8.39
C SER A 59 -0.03 5.53 7.41
N PRO A 60 -0.50 4.33 7.81
CA PRO A 60 -0.62 3.20 6.88
C PRO A 60 -1.68 3.42 5.79
N VAL A 61 -2.58 4.40 5.96
CA VAL A 61 -3.59 4.77 4.96
C VAL A 61 -3.07 5.85 4.00
N ALA A 62 -1.84 6.32 4.16
CA ALA A 62 -1.26 7.33 3.28
C ALA A 62 -1.11 6.80 1.84
N TRP A 63 -1.71 7.51 0.90
CA TRP A 63 -1.78 7.14 -0.52
C TRP A 63 -1.50 8.32 -1.46
N GLN A 64 -1.16 9.49 -0.91
CA GLN A 64 -0.77 10.68 -1.69
C GLN A 64 0.42 10.42 -2.63
N ASN A 65 1.26 9.44 -2.28
CA ASN A 65 2.45 9.06 -3.06
C ASN A 65 2.20 7.86 -4.00
N ILE A 66 0.98 7.33 -4.07
CA ILE A 66 0.64 6.14 -4.87
C ILE A 66 -0.14 6.57 -6.11
N ASN A 67 0.42 6.31 -7.30
CA ASN A 67 -0.28 6.52 -8.56
C ASN A 67 -0.81 5.20 -9.12
N LEU A 68 -2.13 5.07 -9.19
CA LEU A 68 -2.84 3.91 -9.74
C LEU A 68 -3.38 4.18 -11.16
N SER A 69 -2.93 5.26 -11.80
CA SER A 69 -3.33 5.59 -13.16
C SER A 69 -2.51 4.77 -14.16
N GLY A 70 -3.18 3.96 -14.96
CA GLY A 70 -2.54 3.19 -16.02
C GLY A 70 -3.18 1.84 -16.25
N THR A 71 -2.65 1.10 -17.22
CA THR A 71 -3.02 -0.28 -17.50
C THR A 71 -1.97 -1.21 -16.92
N TYR A 72 -2.38 -2.07 -16.00
CA TYR A 72 -1.51 -3.02 -15.33
C TYR A 72 -1.80 -4.43 -15.85
N ASN A 73 -0.75 -5.14 -16.26
CA ASN A 73 -0.82 -6.56 -16.59
C ASN A 73 -0.33 -7.36 -15.39
N PHE A 74 -1.22 -8.13 -14.77
CA PHE A 74 -0.84 -9.01 -13.66
C PHE A 74 -0.25 -10.30 -14.20
N THR A 75 1.03 -10.55 -13.89
CA THR A 75 1.67 -11.83 -14.14
C THR A 75 1.67 -12.63 -12.84
N ASN A 76 1.20 -13.87 -12.89
CA ASN A 76 1.28 -14.75 -11.73
C ASN A 76 2.69 -15.34 -11.66
N THR A 77 3.58 -14.66 -10.93
CA THR A 77 4.96 -15.11 -10.72
C THR A 77 5.06 -16.13 -9.58
N GLY A 78 3.99 -16.36 -8.82
CA GLY A 78 3.98 -17.21 -7.62
C GLY A 78 4.85 -16.69 -6.46
N LYS A 79 5.57 -15.58 -6.65
CA LYS A 79 6.49 -15.02 -5.66
C LYS A 79 5.84 -13.82 -4.96
N LEU A 80 5.65 -13.94 -3.65
CA LEU A 80 5.21 -12.81 -2.84
C LEU A 80 6.33 -11.77 -2.69
N PRO A 81 6.00 -10.47 -2.60
CA PRO A 81 6.98 -9.44 -2.30
C PRO A 81 7.68 -9.73 -0.96
N ASN A 82 9.01 -9.63 -0.93
CA ASN A 82 9.77 -9.75 0.31
C ASN A 82 9.94 -8.36 0.93
N ILE A 83 9.30 -8.13 2.08
CA ILE A 83 9.32 -6.83 2.77
C ILE A 83 10.76 -6.42 3.12
N GLY A 84 11.59 -7.36 3.60
CA GLY A 84 12.99 -7.07 3.93
C GLY A 84 13.82 -6.67 2.72
N GLU A 85 13.57 -7.22 1.53
CA GLU A 85 14.23 -6.77 0.29
C GLU A 85 13.79 -5.35 -0.09
N ILE A 86 12.51 -5.01 0.11
CA ILE A 86 11.96 -3.69 -0.23
C ILE A 86 12.46 -2.60 0.72
N THR A 87 12.53 -2.90 2.02
CA THR A 87 12.97 -1.93 3.03
C THR A 87 14.48 -1.78 3.07
N ARG A 88 15.23 -2.70 2.46
CA ARG A 88 16.69 -2.75 2.48
C ARG A 88 17.39 -1.40 2.27
N PRO A 89 17.01 -0.58 1.26
CA PRO A 89 17.67 0.71 1.04
C PRO A 89 17.49 1.71 2.18
N ILE A 90 16.49 1.52 3.04
CA ILE A 90 16.18 2.42 4.18
C ILE A 90 16.90 1.94 5.46
N VAL A 91 17.10 0.63 5.60
CA VAL A 91 17.70 0.02 6.81
C VAL A 91 19.21 -0.14 6.77
N ASP A 92 19.79 -0.21 5.57
CA ASP A 92 21.24 -0.39 5.34
C ASP A 92 22.02 0.96 5.30
N ASP A 93 21.32 2.10 5.30
CA ASP A 93 21.86 3.47 5.45
C ASP A 93 22.11 3.84 6.93
#